data_AF-A0A015JYW5-F1
#
_entry.id   AF-A0A015JYW5-F1
#
_cell.length_a   1.000
_cell.length_b   1.000
_cell.length_c   1.000
_cell.angle_alpha   90.00
_cell.angle_beta   90.00
_cell.angle_gamma   90.00
#
_symmetry.space_group_name_H-M   'P 1'
#
loop_
_entity.id
_entity.type
_entity.pdbx_description
1 polymer ?
#
loop_
_entity_poly.entity_id
_entity_poly.type
_entity_poly.pdbx_seq_one_letter_code
_entity_poly.pdbx_strand_id
1 'polypeptide(L)'
;MNILHHSDGSAHNPENDCTMYQIIACKNENLNDIYSQLNDVLLEKQMYEYIDIKQYLPIDIMKRYRFIKELQLTFPIGVYRYHQGNYLGTINYVWRVPENEDELNETLKARMLARIHKELPQYFT
;
A
#
# COMPACT_ATOMS: atom_id res chain seq x y z
N MET A 1 -0.46 28.22 35.80
CA MET A 1 -1.84 27.92 35.37
C MET A 1 -1.71 27.31 33.99
N ASN A 2 -1.66 25.98 33.90
CA ASN A 2 -1.48 25.26 32.64
C ASN A 2 -2.86 24.91 32.10
N ILE A 3 -3.23 25.49 30.95
CA ILE A 3 -4.46 25.13 30.25
C ILE A 3 -4.14 23.84 29.48
N LEU A 4 -4.60 22.71 30.01
CA LEU A 4 -4.62 21.43 29.32
C LEU A 4 -5.77 21.48 28.30
N HIS A 5 -5.43 21.61 27.02
CA HIS A 5 -6.38 21.41 25.94
C HIS A 5 -6.65 19.90 25.80
N HIS A 6 -7.79 19.46 26.32
CA HIS A 6 -8.33 18.14 26.01
C HIS A 6 -9.05 18.23 24.66
N SER A 7 -8.46 17.66 23.60
CA SER A 7 -9.19 17.42 22.36
C SER A 7 -9.90 16.06 22.49
N ASP A 8 -11.22 16.07 22.64
CA ASP A 8 -12.07 14.86 22.67
C ASP A 8 -12.25 14.20 21.28
N GLY A 9 -11.40 14.53 20.31
CA GLY A 9 -11.35 13.84 19.03
C GLY A 9 -10.27 12.76 19.05
N SER A 10 -10.61 11.51 18.71
CA SER A 10 -9.61 10.49 18.40
C SER A 10 -8.63 11.08 17.36
N ALA A 11 -7.36 11.19 17.72
CA ALA A 11 -6.35 11.79 16.87
C ALA A 11 -6.07 10.96 15.60
N HIS A 12 -6.48 9.69 15.57
CA HIS A 12 -6.22 8.75 14.48
C HIS A 12 -7.52 8.03 14.09
N ASN A 13 -8.01 8.35 12.89
CA ASN A 13 -8.98 7.51 12.18
C ASN A 13 -8.22 6.90 10.99
N PRO A 14 -8.07 5.57 10.88
CA PRO A 14 -7.33 4.96 9.78
C PRO A 14 -7.85 5.36 8.39
N GLU A 15 -9.12 5.76 8.28
CA GLU A 15 -9.69 6.32 7.07
C GLU A 15 -9.06 7.66 6.63
N ASN A 16 -8.58 8.47 7.58
CA ASN A 16 -7.95 9.77 7.28
C ASN A 16 -6.45 9.66 7.02
N ASP A 17 -5.80 8.58 7.50
CA ASP A 17 -4.35 8.39 7.43
C ASP A 17 -3.92 7.40 6.32
N CYS A 18 -4.87 6.89 5.53
CA CYS A 18 -4.58 6.00 4.42
C CYS A 18 -4.99 6.58 3.07
N THR A 19 -4.27 6.19 2.02
CA THR A 19 -4.62 6.44 0.63
C THR A 19 -4.65 5.11 -0.11
N MET A 20 -5.70 4.91 -0.90
CA MET A 20 -5.84 3.75 -1.77
C MET A 20 -6.04 4.21 -3.21
N TYR A 21 -5.27 3.65 -4.12
CA TYR A 21 -5.34 3.97 -5.54
C TYR A 21 -4.91 2.76 -6.38
N GLN A 22 -5.22 2.79 -7.67
CA GLN A 22 -4.79 1.76 -8.61
C GLN A 22 -3.68 2.30 -9.51
N ILE A 23 -2.77 1.43 -9.91
CA ILE A 23 -1.74 1.72 -10.92
C ILE A 23 -2.01 0.80 -12.10
N ILE A 24 -2.08 1.39 -13.29
CA ILE A 24 -2.21 0.66 -14.55
C ILE A 24 -0.91 -0.08 -14.89
N ALA A 25 -1.03 -1.19 -15.61
CA ALA A 25 0.13 -1.94 -16.08
C ALA A 25 1.06 -1.08 -16.94
N CYS A 26 2.36 -1.15 -16.69
CA CYS A 26 3.36 -0.71 -17.65
C CYS A 26 3.62 -1.83 -18.68
N LYS A 27 4.15 -1.47 -19.85
CA LYS A 27 4.59 -2.47 -20.83
C LYS A 27 5.80 -3.23 -20.28
N ASN A 28 5.88 -4.55 -20.51
CA ASN A 28 7.00 -5.39 -20.08
C ASN A 28 8.38 -4.82 -20.46
N GLU A 29 8.51 -4.31 -21.68
CA GLU A 29 9.73 -3.68 -22.21
C GLU A 29 10.17 -2.41 -21.46
N ASN A 30 9.27 -1.80 -20.68
CA ASN A 30 9.50 -0.59 -19.90
C ASN A 30 9.63 -0.86 -18.40
N LEU A 31 9.50 -2.12 -17.95
CA LEU A 31 9.67 -2.45 -16.54
C LEU A 31 11.12 -2.20 -16.14
N ASN A 32 11.31 -1.31 -15.17
CA ASN A 32 12.63 -1.08 -14.60
C ASN A 32 13.03 -2.26 -13.70
N ASP A 33 14.27 -2.75 -13.87
CA ASP A 33 14.83 -3.90 -13.16
C ASP A 33 14.69 -3.84 -11.63
N ILE A 34 14.62 -2.64 -11.05
CA ILE A 34 14.42 -2.50 -9.60
C ILE A 34 13.10 -3.15 -9.13
N TYR A 35 12.10 -3.26 -10.01
CA TYR A 35 10.79 -3.83 -9.69
C TYR A 35 10.66 -5.32 -10.04
N SER A 36 11.61 -5.92 -10.74
CA SER A 36 11.47 -7.29 -11.28
C SER A 36 11.14 -8.31 -10.19
N GLN A 37 11.82 -8.26 -9.04
CA GLN A 37 11.55 -9.18 -7.94
C GLN A 37 10.12 -9.01 -7.37
N LEU A 38 9.66 -7.77 -7.21
CA LEU A 38 8.30 -7.51 -6.73
C LEU A 38 7.27 -7.96 -7.77
N ASN A 39 7.56 -7.75 -9.05
CA ASN A 39 6.73 -8.14 -10.18
C ASN A 39 6.52 -9.66 -10.22
N ASP A 40 7.60 -10.43 -10.15
CA ASP A 40 7.56 -11.88 -10.24
C ASP A 40 6.80 -12.47 -9.05
N VAL A 41 7.12 -12.04 -7.82
CA VAL A 41 6.42 -12.53 -6.63
C VAL A 41 4.95 -12.19 -6.67
N LEU A 42 4.59 -10.97 -7.07
CA LEU A 42 3.20 -10.56 -7.09
C LEU A 42 2.44 -11.24 -8.24
N LEU A 43 3.09 -11.56 -9.37
CA LEU A 43 2.48 -12.30 -10.48
C LEU A 43 2.02 -13.71 -10.07
N GLU A 44 2.76 -14.37 -9.18
CA GLU A 44 2.41 -15.69 -8.64
C GLU A 44 1.24 -15.65 -7.63
N LYS A 45 0.88 -14.47 -7.13
CA LYS A 45 -0.17 -14.28 -6.14
C LYS A 45 -1.56 -14.28 -6.77
N GLN A 46 -2.54 -14.71 -5.98
CA GLN A 46 -3.94 -14.64 -6.37
C GLN A 46 -4.43 -13.19 -6.38
N MET A 47 -5.54 -12.92 -7.08
CA MET A 47 -6.19 -11.61 -7.06
C MET A 47 -6.60 -11.25 -5.63
N TYR A 48 -6.36 -9.99 -5.25
CA TYR A 48 -6.59 -9.49 -3.88
C TYR A 48 -5.80 -10.20 -2.77
N GLU A 49 -4.74 -10.93 -3.11
CA GLU A 49 -3.72 -11.34 -2.15
C GLU A 49 -2.66 -10.23 -2.07
N TYR A 50 -2.56 -9.60 -0.89
CA TYR A 50 -1.69 -8.45 -0.68
C TYR A 50 -0.34 -8.85 -0.07
N ILE A 51 0.67 -8.03 -0.33
CA ILE A 51 1.99 -8.12 0.30
C ILE A 51 2.47 -6.73 0.74
N ASP A 52 3.24 -6.67 1.83
CA ASP A 52 4.00 -5.46 2.19
C ASP A 52 5.23 -5.35 1.28
N ILE A 53 5.39 -4.21 0.61
CA ILE A 53 6.54 -4.01 -0.29
C ILE A 53 7.85 -3.73 0.45
N LYS A 54 7.83 -3.56 1.78
CA LYS A 54 8.99 -3.19 2.61
C LYS A 54 10.25 -3.99 2.31
N GLN A 55 10.12 -5.30 2.07
CA GLN A 55 11.27 -6.18 1.81
C GLN A 55 11.90 -6.01 0.42
N TYR A 56 11.21 -5.35 -0.51
CA TYR A 56 11.70 -5.07 -1.87
C TYR A 56 12.24 -3.65 -2.01
N LEU A 57 12.13 -2.84 -0.95
CA LEU A 57 12.60 -1.47 -0.99
C LEU A 57 14.13 -1.41 -1.05
N PRO A 58 14.70 -0.60 -1.94
CA PRO A 58 16.13 -0.32 -1.93
C PRO A 58 16.62 0.18 -0.56
N ILE A 59 17.88 -0.12 -0.22
CA ILE A 59 18.52 0.35 1.02
C ILE A 59 18.78 1.87 0.93
N ASP A 60 19.24 2.34 -0.23
CA ASP A 60 19.49 3.75 -0.49
C ASP A 60 18.19 4.57 -0.40
N ILE A 61 18.24 5.67 0.36
CA ILE A 61 17.05 6.48 0.69
C ILE A 61 16.44 7.11 -0.56
N MET A 62 17.26 7.63 -1.48
CA MET A 62 16.79 8.28 -2.69
C MET A 62 16.18 7.27 -3.66
N LYS A 63 16.80 6.10 -3.82
CA LYS A 63 16.25 4.98 -4.59
C LYS A 63 14.97 4.44 -3.97
N ARG A 64 14.87 4.37 -2.64
CA ARG A 64 13.64 3.97 -1.94
C ARG A 64 12.50 4.94 -2.19
N TYR A 65 12.75 6.24 -2.05
CA TYR A 65 11.75 7.27 -2.35
C TYR A 65 11.27 7.15 -3.80
N ARG A 66 12.21 7.01 -4.74
CA ARG A 66 11.89 6.82 -6.15
C ARG A 66 11.09 5.55 -6.40
N PHE A 67 11.49 4.43 -5.80
CA PHE A 67 10.81 3.14 -5.91
C PHE A 67 9.33 3.26 -5.55
N ILE A 68 9.03 3.90 -4.41
CA ILE A 68 7.67 4.07 -3.88
C ILE A 68 6.84 5.05 -4.72
N LYS A 69 7.47 6.11 -5.25
CA LYS A 69 6.81 7.16 -6.04
C LYS A 69 6.52 6.73 -7.48
N GLU A 70 7.47 6.03 -8.09
CA GLU A 70 7.44 5.60 -9.50
C GLU A 70 7.09 4.11 -9.63
N LEU A 71 6.41 3.55 -8.62
CA LEU A 71 6.03 2.13 -8.58
C LEU A 71 5.32 1.74 -9.87
N GLN A 72 5.85 0.72 -10.55
CA GLN A 72 5.33 0.18 -11.80
C GLN A 72 5.49 -1.33 -11.81
N LEU A 73 4.49 -2.02 -12.35
CA LEU A 73 4.46 -3.47 -12.57
C LEU A 73 3.81 -3.78 -13.92
N THR A 74 3.94 -5.02 -14.37
CA THR A 74 3.49 -5.44 -15.70
C THR A 74 2.00 -5.81 -15.78
N PHE A 75 1.26 -5.59 -14.70
CA PHE A 75 -0.17 -5.85 -14.57
C PHE A 75 -0.80 -4.81 -13.64
N PRO A 76 -2.13 -4.60 -13.70
CA PRO A 76 -2.79 -3.65 -12.82
C PRO A 76 -2.67 -4.07 -11.36
N ILE A 77 -2.42 -3.08 -10.50
CA ILE A 77 -2.34 -3.30 -9.05
C ILE A 77 -3.15 -2.28 -8.28
N GLY A 78 -3.64 -2.72 -7.13
CA GLY A 78 -4.12 -1.85 -6.08
C GLY A 78 -2.97 -1.55 -5.11
N VAL A 79 -2.92 -0.31 -4.65
CA VAL A 79 -1.96 0.16 -3.66
C VAL A 79 -2.73 0.70 -2.47
N TYR A 80 -2.35 0.26 -1.27
CA TYR A 80 -2.81 0.84 -0.01
C TYR A 80 -1.60 1.40 0.73
N ARG A 81 -1.62 2.71 0.98
CA ARG A 81 -0.57 3.43 1.70
C ARG A 81 -1.12 3.97 3.00
N TYR A 82 -0.52 3.55 4.12
CA TYR A 82 -0.85 4.03 5.45
C TYR A 82 0.28 4.91 6.00
N HIS A 83 -0.07 6.12 6.42
CA HIS A 83 0.85 7.10 7.00
C HIS A 83 0.84 6.97 8.53
N GLN A 84 1.95 6.55 9.13
CA GLN A 84 2.00 6.17 10.54
C GLN A 84 2.15 7.36 11.53
N GLY A 85 1.62 8.54 11.20
CA GLY A 85 1.89 9.75 11.98
C GLY A 85 3.37 10.13 11.99
N ASN A 86 3.66 11.27 12.64
CA ASN A 86 4.70 12.23 12.26
C ASN A 86 6.17 11.78 12.07
N TYR A 87 6.59 10.54 12.32
CA TYR A 87 8.01 10.12 12.11
C TYR A 87 8.23 8.63 11.80
N LEU A 88 7.19 7.78 11.77
CA LEU A 88 7.36 6.33 11.70
C LEU A 88 7.41 5.77 10.26
N GLY A 89 7.10 6.60 9.27
CA GLY A 89 7.16 6.25 7.85
C GLY A 89 5.81 5.84 7.28
N THR A 90 5.84 5.07 6.19
CA THR A 90 4.64 4.61 5.49
C THR A 90 4.67 3.11 5.29
N ILE A 91 3.55 2.44 5.55
CA ILE A 91 3.33 1.05 5.16
C ILE A 91 2.66 1.05 3.81
N ASN A 92 3.15 0.22 2.89
CA ASN A 92 2.66 0.16 1.51
C ASN A 92 2.33 -1.30 1.18
N TYR A 93 1.04 -1.60 1.08
CA TYR A 93 0.56 -2.89 0.61
C TYR A 93 0.20 -2.81 -0.86
N VAL A 94 0.50 -3.87 -1.60
CA VAL A 94 0.13 -4.01 -3.02
C VAL A 94 -0.50 -5.36 -3.27
N TRP A 95 -1.46 -5.41 -4.20
CA TRP A 95 -2.12 -6.64 -4.65
C TRP A 95 -2.48 -6.55 -6.13
N ARG A 96 -2.66 -7.69 -6.77
CA ARG A 96 -3.17 -7.77 -8.14
C ARG A 96 -4.64 -7.41 -8.23
N VAL A 97 -4.97 -6.62 -9.25
CA VAL A 97 -6.34 -6.27 -9.61
C VAL A 97 -6.63 -6.83 -11.01
N PRO A 98 -7.86 -7.32 -11.28
CA PRO A 98 -8.24 -7.72 -12.62
C PRO A 98 -8.09 -6.58 -13.65
N GLU A 99 -7.79 -6.92 -14.90
CA GLU A 99 -7.72 -5.94 -15.99
C GLU A 99 -9.10 -5.41 -16.38
N ASN A 100 -10.13 -6.26 -16.25
CA ASN A 100 -11.51 -5.93 -16.59
C ASN A 100 -12.29 -5.52 -15.33
N GLU A 101 -13.02 -4.41 -15.41
CA GLU A 101 -13.86 -3.95 -14.29
C GLU A 101 -14.97 -4.96 -13.95
N ASP A 102 -15.47 -5.71 -14.93
CA ASP A 102 -16.51 -6.74 -14.72
C ASP A 102 -16.02 -7.92 -13.87
N GLU A 103 -14.70 -8.10 -13.74
CA GLU A 103 -14.08 -9.14 -12.92
C GLU A 103 -13.77 -8.65 -11.49
N LEU A 104 -14.05 -7.37 -11.19
CA LEU A 104 -13.84 -6.81 -9.85
C LEU A 104 -14.72 -7.53 -8.83
N ASN A 105 -14.07 -8.14 -7.85
CA ASN A 105 -14.75 -8.81 -6.75
C ASN A 105 -14.71 -7.92 -5.50
N GLU A 106 -15.71 -7.05 -5.35
CA GLU A 106 -15.81 -6.13 -4.22
C GLU A 106 -15.86 -6.87 -2.87
N THR A 107 -16.36 -8.11 -2.82
CA THR A 107 -16.33 -8.92 -1.59
C THR A 107 -14.92 -9.35 -1.22
N LEU A 108 -14.12 -9.82 -2.19
CA LEU A 108 -12.72 -10.18 -1.94
C LEU A 108 -11.89 -8.97 -1.54
N LYS A 109 -12.08 -7.84 -2.24
CA LYS A 109 -11.46 -6.56 -1.90
C LYS A 109 -11.80 -6.10 -0.48
N ALA A 110 -13.08 -6.11 -0.09
CA ALA A 110 -13.49 -5.73 1.27
C ALA A 110 -12.88 -6.66 2.34
N ARG A 111 -12.84 -7.98 2.08
CA ARG A 111 -12.20 -8.95 3.00
C ARG A 111 -10.70 -8.72 3.11
N MET A 112 -10.03 -8.44 2.00
CA MET A 112 -8.62 -8.11 1.95
C MET A 112 -8.32 -6.84 2.76
N LEU A 113 -9.06 -5.75 2.53
CA LEU A 113 -8.91 -4.50 3.29
C LEU A 113 -9.16 -4.71 4.79
N ALA A 114 -10.16 -5.52 5.16
CA ALA A 114 -10.41 -5.86 6.56
C ALA A 114 -9.25 -6.63 7.22
N ARG A 115 -8.47 -7.41 6.44
CA ARG A 115 -7.25 -8.06 6.95
C ARG A 115 -6.11 -7.06 7.11
N ILE A 116 -5.89 -6.21 6.10
CA ILE A 116 -4.90 -5.11 6.17
C ILE A 116 -5.14 -4.26 7.43
N HIS A 117 -6.38 -3.82 7.67
CA HIS A 117 -6.71 -3.00 8.84
C HIS A 117 -6.45 -3.70 10.17
N LYS A 118 -6.52 -5.04 10.23
CA LYS A 118 -6.17 -5.80 11.44
C LYS A 118 -4.66 -5.89 11.67
N GLU A 119 -3.87 -5.83 10.61
CA GLU A 119 -2.40 -5.88 10.66
C GLU A 119 -1.77 -4.50 10.86
N LEU A 120 -2.51 -3.41 10.60
CA LEU A 120 -2.03 -2.06 10.85
C LEU A 120 -1.77 -1.85 12.36
N PRO A 121 -0.69 -1.13 12.71
CA PRO A 121 -0.43 -0.80 14.11
C PRO A 121 -1.58 -0.02 14.74
N GLN A 122 -2.01 -0.48 15.91
CA GLN A 122 -2.98 0.21 16.74
C GLN A 122 -2.22 1.02 17.78
N TYR A 123 -2.26 2.34 17.65
CA TYR A 123 -1.70 3.25 18.63
C TYR A 123 -2.83 3.66 19.58
N PHE A 124 -2.64 3.40 20.88
CA PHE A 124 -3.50 3.93 21.93
C PHE A 124 -2.88 5.25 22.41
N THR A 125 -3.67 6.32 22.40
CA THR A 125 -3.32 7.64 22.95
C THR A 125 -3.72 7.75 24.41
#